data_AF-A0A933W6N6-F1
#
_entry.id   AF-A0A933W6N6-F1
#
_cell.length_a   1.000
_cell.length_b   1.000
_cell.length_c   1.000
_cell.angle_alpha   90.00
_cell.angle_beta   90.00
_cell.angle_gamma   90.00
#
_symmetry.space_group_name_H-M   'P 1'
#
loop_
_entity.id
_entity.type
_entity.pdbx_description
1 polymer ?
#
loop_
_entity_poly.entity_id
_entity_poly.type
_entity_poly.pdbx_seq_one_letter_code
_entity_poly.pdbx_strand_id
1 'polypeptide(L)'
;MNEPRRLAVGVVGNGPSAICLSLFLSGWRPMYAGPHPDPDLARRLHGVADLLATDLGALSRGLGGRGNNPLANLFDALHHPQADGGGVRPPCIRLRHDPHRAVPHMVLGSGPPGGSWHAMPEGMLTLSPGHWMELPGWPLFDWGRAGGRWIDPGRRLERALVADYFRDYVTHMGLAERFATGLRVTAAEPDPGGWRVTARSGDGAEHAFRFQRLVLATGMYDRPRRLGIGGEDLGLVSHRAGDCAAGDGPVLVAGAGLSAADGILAARQAGRAVVHAFVDDPAATAMARLDPALYPEYHWLARAMAGPGEAGYVPLAGTRLTAVGADGTCALTGPHGAGTVRVATVAVLIGSDPDLGCVAGVLPPGAAPDPLTFRLGPSGLYAIGPLAGDNFVRFVTGHALGAARHILARG
;
A
#
# COMPACT_ATOMS: atom_id res chain seq x y z
N MET A 1 4.74 -9.94 -38.21
CA MET A 1 4.85 -9.88 -36.74
C MET A 1 3.51 -10.30 -36.18
N ASN A 2 3.45 -11.36 -35.36
CA ASN A 2 2.19 -11.78 -34.72
C ASN A 2 1.74 -10.67 -33.77
N GLU A 3 0.54 -10.13 -33.96
CA GLU A 3 0.01 -9.14 -33.03
C GLU A 3 -0.16 -9.76 -31.63
N PRO A 4 0.17 -9.03 -30.55
CA PRO A 4 0.02 -9.54 -29.19
C PRO A 4 -1.46 -9.85 -28.90
N ARG A 5 -1.71 -11.04 -28.36
CA ARG A 5 -3.05 -11.51 -27.96
C ARG A 5 -3.66 -10.52 -26.95
N ARG A 6 -4.88 -10.05 -27.24
CA ARG A 6 -5.63 -9.17 -26.33
C ARG A 6 -6.19 -9.98 -25.16
N LEU A 7 -5.82 -9.61 -23.94
CA LEU A 7 -6.41 -10.16 -22.70
C LEU A 7 -7.60 -9.30 -22.23
N ALA A 8 -8.46 -9.84 -21.38
CA ALA A 8 -9.63 -9.12 -20.92
C ALA A 8 -9.28 -8.00 -19.92
N VAL A 9 -8.29 -8.23 -19.04
CA VAL A 9 -7.90 -7.25 -18.02
C VAL A 9 -6.38 -7.16 -17.88
N GLY A 10 -5.84 -5.95 -17.91
CA GLY A 10 -4.49 -5.65 -17.46
C GLY A 10 -4.53 -4.94 -16.11
N VAL A 11 -3.63 -5.30 -15.19
CA VAL A 11 -3.49 -4.65 -13.89
C VAL A 11 -2.09 -4.05 -13.78
N VAL A 12 -1.99 -2.75 -13.51
CA VAL A 12 -0.72 -2.02 -13.36
C VAL A 12 -0.40 -1.86 -11.88
N GLY A 13 0.70 -2.45 -11.43
CA GLY A 13 1.07 -2.59 -10.03
C GLY A 13 0.74 -3.99 -9.51
N ASN A 14 1.59 -4.51 -8.60
CA ASN A 14 1.56 -5.89 -8.12
C ASN A 14 1.49 -6.00 -6.59
N GLY A 15 1.04 -4.94 -5.92
CA GLY A 15 0.78 -4.93 -4.49
C GLY A 15 -0.50 -5.67 -4.08
N PRO A 16 -0.89 -5.62 -2.80
CA PRO A 16 -2.04 -6.34 -2.26
C PRO A 16 -3.37 -6.08 -2.98
N SER A 17 -3.57 -4.84 -3.48
CA SER A 17 -4.76 -4.50 -4.26
C SER A 17 -4.86 -5.34 -5.55
N ALA A 18 -3.74 -5.51 -6.25
CA ALA A 18 -3.67 -6.30 -7.48
C ALA A 18 -3.76 -7.80 -7.20
N ILE A 19 -3.16 -8.27 -6.10
CA ILE A 19 -3.29 -9.67 -5.65
C ILE A 19 -4.76 -10.02 -5.38
N CYS A 20 -5.46 -9.21 -4.60
CA CYS A 20 -6.88 -9.42 -4.32
C CYS A 20 -7.75 -9.38 -5.58
N LEU A 21 -7.45 -8.48 -6.52
CA LEU A 21 -8.18 -8.44 -7.78
C LEU A 21 -7.91 -9.69 -8.64
N SER A 22 -6.64 -10.08 -8.77
CA SER A 22 -6.25 -11.28 -9.52
C SER A 22 -6.84 -12.55 -8.93
N LEU A 23 -6.96 -12.63 -7.59
CA LEU A 23 -7.66 -13.71 -6.89
C LEU A 23 -9.10 -13.86 -7.42
N PHE A 24 -9.90 -12.79 -7.38
CA PHE A 24 -11.29 -12.83 -7.83
C PHE A 24 -11.42 -13.06 -9.34
N LEU A 25 -10.56 -12.44 -10.15
CA LEU A 25 -10.53 -12.67 -11.60
C LEU A 25 -10.07 -14.08 -11.97
N SER A 26 -9.36 -14.78 -11.11
CA SER A 26 -8.96 -16.19 -11.30
C SER A 26 -10.04 -17.21 -10.91
N GLY A 27 -11.25 -16.72 -10.60
CA GLY A 27 -12.40 -17.59 -10.31
C GLY A 27 -12.58 -17.94 -8.84
N TRP A 28 -11.80 -17.35 -7.92
CA TRP A 28 -12.04 -17.49 -6.49
C TRP A 28 -13.25 -16.66 -6.06
N ARG A 29 -14.29 -17.33 -5.56
CA ARG A 29 -15.57 -16.73 -5.17
C ARG A 29 -15.67 -16.61 -3.64
N PRO A 30 -15.84 -15.40 -3.09
CA PRO A 30 -16.06 -15.23 -1.65
C PRO A 30 -17.51 -15.57 -1.30
N MET A 31 -17.68 -16.78 -0.77
CA MET A 31 -18.96 -17.33 -0.36
C MET A 31 -19.28 -16.93 1.08
N TYR A 32 -20.48 -16.42 1.35
CA TYR A 32 -20.96 -16.20 2.71
C TYR A 32 -21.11 -17.55 3.44
N ALA A 33 -20.56 -17.65 4.66
CA ALA A 33 -20.29 -18.94 5.31
C ALA A 33 -20.83 -19.08 6.75
N GLY A 34 -21.39 -18.03 7.36
CA GLY A 34 -21.89 -18.14 8.73
C GLY A 34 -22.42 -16.82 9.28
N PRO A 35 -23.27 -16.87 10.33
CA PRO A 35 -24.00 -15.70 10.79
C PRO A 35 -23.03 -14.57 11.15
N HIS A 36 -23.33 -13.39 10.62
CA HIS A 36 -22.57 -12.19 10.94
C HIS A 36 -23.00 -11.69 12.33
N PRO A 37 -22.09 -11.22 13.20
CA PRO A 37 -22.43 -10.80 14.57
C PRO A 37 -23.32 -9.55 14.63
N ASP A 38 -23.26 -8.68 13.61
CA ASP A 38 -24.22 -7.58 13.44
C ASP A 38 -25.54 -8.12 12.87
N PRO A 39 -26.67 -8.03 13.60
CA PRO A 39 -27.96 -8.56 13.18
C PRO A 39 -28.54 -7.85 11.96
N ASP A 40 -28.24 -6.58 11.73
CA ASP A 40 -28.73 -5.84 10.57
C ASP A 40 -28.00 -6.28 9.30
N LEU A 41 -26.67 -6.42 9.38
CA LEU A 41 -25.91 -6.97 8.26
C LEU A 41 -26.25 -8.46 8.02
N ALA A 42 -26.43 -9.26 9.08
CA ALA A 42 -26.86 -10.65 8.97
C ALA A 42 -28.22 -10.77 8.23
N ARG A 43 -29.18 -9.87 8.51
CA ARG A 43 -30.48 -9.84 7.82
C ARG A 43 -30.33 -9.53 6.33
N ARG A 44 -29.43 -8.62 5.96
CA ARG A 44 -29.16 -8.29 4.55
C ARG A 44 -28.42 -9.39 3.79
N LEU A 45 -27.60 -10.17 4.50
CA LEU A 45 -26.90 -11.34 3.97
C LEU A 45 -27.79 -12.58 3.85
N HIS A 46 -29.04 -12.52 4.35
CA HIS A 46 -29.97 -13.62 4.22
C HIS A 46 -30.23 -13.96 2.74
N GLY A 47 -29.99 -15.21 2.36
CA GLY A 47 -30.10 -15.67 0.97
C GLY A 47 -28.92 -15.32 0.06
N VAL A 48 -27.91 -14.58 0.55
CA VAL A 48 -26.68 -14.30 -0.18
C VAL A 48 -25.74 -15.49 -0.05
N ALA A 49 -25.32 -16.04 -1.19
CA ALA A 49 -24.31 -17.08 -1.26
C ALA A 49 -22.96 -16.53 -1.78
N ASP A 50 -22.93 -16.05 -3.03
CA ASP A 50 -21.73 -15.49 -3.66
C ASP A 50 -21.81 -13.95 -3.68
N LEU A 51 -20.86 -13.29 -3.01
CA LEU A 51 -20.82 -11.82 -2.97
C LEU A 51 -20.58 -11.22 -4.37
N LEU A 52 -19.81 -11.89 -5.24
CA LEU A 52 -19.55 -11.41 -6.60
C LEU A 52 -20.79 -11.53 -7.52
N ALA A 53 -21.82 -12.27 -7.10
CA ALA A 53 -23.07 -12.44 -7.82
C ALA A 53 -24.23 -11.62 -7.22
N THR A 54 -23.95 -10.75 -6.24
CA THR A 54 -24.96 -10.02 -5.45
C THR A 54 -24.88 -8.52 -5.67
N ASP A 55 -25.91 -7.76 -5.29
CA ASP A 55 -25.85 -6.29 -5.22
C ASP A 55 -25.07 -5.80 -3.99
N LEU A 56 -23.78 -5.55 -4.19
CA LEU A 56 -22.90 -5.05 -3.14
C LEU A 56 -23.31 -3.66 -2.64
N GLY A 57 -23.92 -2.82 -3.46
CA GLY A 57 -24.35 -1.47 -3.05
C GLY A 57 -25.53 -1.51 -2.07
N ALA A 58 -26.43 -2.49 -2.22
CA ALA A 58 -27.49 -2.75 -1.26
C ALA A 58 -26.93 -3.29 0.06
N LEU A 59 -25.98 -4.23 0.00
CA LEU A 59 -25.35 -4.82 1.18
C LEU A 59 -24.57 -3.78 2.00
N SER A 60 -23.78 -2.93 1.33
CA SER A 60 -22.88 -1.97 1.99
C SER A 60 -23.56 -0.72 2.53
N ARG A 61 -24.86 -0.51 2.25
CA ARG A 61 -25.54 0.76 2.53
C ARG A 61 -25.55 1.11 4.01
N GLY A 62 -24.95 2.22 4.39
CA GLY A 62 -24.94 2.69 5.78
C GLY A 62 -24.08 1.84 6.72
N LEU A 63 -23.22 0.95 6.19
CA LEU A 63 -22.17 0.34 7.00
C LEU A 63 -21.11 1.40 7.33
N GLY A 64 -20.87 1.59 8.62
CA GLY A 64 -19.73 2.35 9.12
C GLY A 64 -18.47 1.50 9.17
N GLY A 65 -17.32 2.16 9.31
CA GLY A 65 -16.03 1.50 9.46
C GLY A 65 -14.90 2.50 9.34
N ARG A 66 -13.66 1.99 9.42
CA ARG A 66 -12.43 2.80 9.27
C ARG A 66 -11.98 2.96 7.83
N GLY A 67 -12.54 2.20 6.89
CA GLY A 67 -12.28 2.35 5.47
C GLY A 67 -13.02 3.55 4.90
N ASN A 68 -12.41 4.18 3.89
CA ASN A 68 -12.96 5.37 3.23
C ASN A 68 -14.02 5.02 2.17
N ASN A 69 -14.26 3.73 1.93
CA ASN A 69 -15.19 3.23 0.92
C ASN A 69 -16.22 2.24 1.52
N PRO A 70 -17.50 2.27 1.07
CA PRO A 70 -18.53 1.36 1.57
C PRO A 70 -18.24 -0.13 1.29
N LEU A 71 -17.62 -0.47 0.16
CA LEU A 71 -17.24 -1.85 -0.16
C LEU A 71 -16.00 -2.31 0.60
N ALA A 72 -15.08 -1.40 0.92
CA ALA A 72 -14.01 -1.66 1.87
C ALA A 72 -14.59 -2.06 3.25
N ASN A 73 -15.53 -1.26 3.77
CA ASN A 73 -16.17 -1.54 5.07
C ASN A 73 -17.01 -2.83 5.04
N LEU A 74 -17.73 -3.10 3.94
CA LEU A 74 -18.48 -4.35 3.79
C LEU A 74 -17.56 -5.57 3.81
N PHE A 75 -16.49 -5.55 3.01
CA PHE A 75 -15.58 -6.68 2.95
C PHE A 75 -14.83 -6.87 4.27
N ASP A 76 -14.44 -5.78 4.91
CA ASP A 76 -13.82 -5.80 6.24
C ASP A 76 -14.72 -6.43 7.30
N ALA A 77 -15.99 -6.01 7.37
CA ALA A 77 -16.96 -6.60 8.31
C ALA A 77 -17.12 -8.11 8.12
N LEU A 78 -17.02 -8.59 6.87
CA LEU A 78 -17.13 -10.00 6.54
C LEU A 78 -15.83 -10.78 6.75
N HIS A 79 -14.68 -10.18 6.46
CA HIS A 79 -13.38 -10.83 6.55
C HIS A 79 -12.81 -10.80 7.97
N HIS A 80 -13.00 -9.68 8.67
CA HIS A 80 -12.54 -9.44 10.04
C HIS A 80 -13.69 -8.90 10.92
N PRO A 81 -14.71 -9.74 11.21
CA PRO A 81 -15.88 -9.29 11.96
C PRO A 81 -15.48 -8.77 13.35
N GLN A 82 -15.89 -7.53 13.66
CA GLN A 82 -15.56 -6.80 14.89
C GLN A 82 -14.04 -6.57 15.10
N ALA A 83 -13.26 -6.40 14.03
CA ALA A 83 -11.81 -6.18 14.12
C ALA A 83 -11.36 -5.03 15.04
N ASP A 84 -12.18 -3.98 15.21
CA ASP A 84 -11.85 -2.86 16.10
C ASP A 84 -12.11 -3.16 17.58
N GLY A 85 -12.77 -4.27 17.91
CA GLY A 85 -13.07 -4.70 19.28
C GLY A 85 -11.94 -5.47 19.98
N GLY A 86 -10.75 -5.55 19.36
CA GLY A 86 -9.55 -6.17 19.94
C GLY A 86 -9.51 -7.70 19.92
N GLY A 87 -10.57 -8.37 19.46
CA GLY A 87 -10.61 -9.82 19.29
C GLY A 87 -10.44 -10.25 17.83
N VAL A 88 -9.87 -11.45 17.63
CA VAL A 88 -9.83 -12.10 16.31
C VAL A 88 -11.02 -13.06 16.21
N ARG A 89 -11.95 -12.77 15.30
CA ARG A 89 -13.07 -13.66 14.98
C ARG A 89 -12.84 -14.34 13.63
N PRO A 90 -13.36 -15.57 13.44
CA PRO A 90 -13.32 -16.22 12.13
C PRO A 90 -14.05 -15.37 11.07
N PRO A 91 -13.55 -15.33 9.83
CA PRO A 91 -14.25 -14.69 8.73
C PRO A 91 -15.67 -15.26 8.52
N CYS A 92 -16.63 -14.40 8.20
CA CYS A 92 -17.96 -14.78 7.76
C CYS A 92 -18.00 -15.22 6.28
N ILE A 93 -16.84 -15.30 5.63
CA ILE A 93 -16.68 -15.70 4.23
C ILE A 93 -15.72 -16.89 4.09
N ARG A 94 -15.96 -17.73 3.08
CA ARG A 94 -15.06 -18.80 2.65
C ARG A 94 -14.84 -18.69 1.15
N LEU A 95 -13.59 -18.81 0.71
CA LEU A 95 -13.31 -18.85 -0.72
C LEU A 95 -13.67 -20.21 -1.32
N ARG A 96 -14.31 -20.19 -2.49
CA ARG A 96 -14.53 -21.37 -3.35
C ARG A 96 -13.94 -21.10 -4.73
N HIS A 97 -13.08 -21.98 -5.20
CA HIS A 97 -12.50 -21.86 -6.54
C HIS A 97 -13.46 -22.40 -7.61
N ASP A 98 -13.72 -21.61 -8.64
CA ASP A 98 -14.44 -22.00 -9.85
C ASP A 98 -13.63 -21.51 -11.08
N PRO A 99 -12.76 -22.35 -11.66
CA PRO A 99 -11.88 -21.94 -12.75
C PRO A 99 -12.64 -21.61 -14.05
N HIS A 100 -13.85 -22.15 -14.25
CA HIS A 100 -14.69 -21.81 -15.42
C HIS A 100 -15.18 -20.36 -15.40
N ARG A 101 -15.13 -19.75 -14.22
CA ARG A 101 -15.50 -18.37 -13.95
C ARG A 101 -14.31 -17.41 -13.96
N ALA A 102 -13.13 -17.88 -14.38
CA ALA A 102 -11.93 -17.07 -14.50
C ALA A 102 -11.95 -16.21 -15.77
N VAL A 103 -11.39 -15.00 -15.66
CA VAL A 103 -11.24 -14.04 -16.75
C VAL A 103 -9.76 -13.96 -17.15
N PRO A 104 -9.40 -14.04 -18.45
CA PRO A 104 -8.00 -13.88 -18.87
C PRO A 104 -7.45 -12.51 -18.48
N HIS A 105 -6.45 -12.49 -17.60
CA HIS A 105 -5.85 -11.26 -17.09
C HIS A 105 -4.36 -11.41 -16.82
N MET A 106 -3.68 -10.27 -16.69
CA MET A 106 -2.27 -10.21 -16.32
C MET A 106 -1.99 -9.00 -15.43
N VAL A 107 -1.18 -9.23 -14.39
CA VAL A 107 -0.66 -8.24 -13.45
C VAL A 107 0.77 -7.90 -13.86
N LEU A 108 1.04 -6.61 -14.08
CA LEU A 108 2.34 -6.09 -14.46
C LEU A 108 2.94 -5.34 -13.27
N GLY A 109 4.14 -5.73 -12.84
CA GLY A 109 4.82 -5.06 -11.73
C GLY A 109 6.33 -5.15 -11.83
N SER A 110 7.01 -4.12 -11.32
CA SER A 110 8.48 -4.01 -11.38
C SER A 110 9.20 -4.97 -10.43
N GLY A 111 8.55 -5.40 -9.35
CA GLY A 111 9.15 -6.26 -8.32
C GLY A 111 8.41 -7.60 -8.11
N PRO A 112 8.69 -8.28 -6.99
CA PRO A 112 7.92 -9.46 -6.57
C PRO A 112 6.48 -9.08 -6.15
N PRO A 113 5.53 -10.04 -6.13
CA PRO A 113 4.20 -9.79 -5.60
C PRO A 113 4.23 -9.29 -4.16
N GLY A 114 3.43 -8.28 -3.86
CA GLY A 114 3.51 -7.50 -2.61
C GLY A 114 3.94 -6.06 -2.85
N GLY A 115 4.58 -5.76 -4.00
CA GLY A 115 4.88 -4.39 -4.41
C GLY A 115 5.78 -3.66 -3.41
N SER A 116 5.36 -2.47 -2.96
CA SER A 116 6.16 -1.61 -2.08
C SER A 116 6.53 -2.23 -0.73
N TRP A 117 5.89 -3.32 -0.31
CA TRP A 117 6.25 -4.06 0.90
C TRP A 117 7.69 -4.60 0.86
N HIS A 118 8.23 -4.89 -0.33
CA HIS A 118 9.61 -5.31 -0.53
C HIS A 118 10.64 -4.17 -0.44
N ALA A 119 10.19 -2.91 -0.40
CA ALA A 119 11.04 -1.73 -0.32
C ALA A 119 11.00 -1.04 1.06
N MET A 120 10.29 -1.63 2.02
CA MET A 120 10.20 -1.11 3.39
C MET A 120 11.45 -1.50 4.20
N PRO A 121 11.87 -0.67 5.18
CA PRO A 121 13.07 -0.95 5.96
C PRO A 121 12.99 -2.30 6.70
N GLU A 122 14.11 -3.00 6.78
CA GLU A 122 14.25 -4.21 7.60
C GLU A 122 14.05 -3.90 9.09
N GLY A 123 13.60 -4.90 9.86
CA GLY A 123 13.34 -4.77 11.29
C GLY A 123 12.12 -3.91 11.67
N MET A 124 11.47 -3.25 10.70
CA MET A 124 10.28 -2.45 10.95
C MET A 124 9.03 -3.31 11.07
N LEU A 125 8.24 -3.04 12.10
CA LEU A 125 6.95 -3.67 12.32
C LEU A 125 5.86 -3.00 11.46
N THR A 126 4.83 -3.76 11.16
CA THR A 126 3.57 -3.27 10.61
C THR A 126 2.96 -2.24 11.55
N LEU A 127 2.20 -1.28 11.01
CA LEU A 127 1.36 -0.43 11.85
C LEU A 127 0.20 -1.28 12.39
N SER A 128 -0.52 -1.99 11.53
CA SER A 128 -1.64 -2.82 11.95
C SER A 128 -1.21 -4.19 12.50
N PRO A 129 -2.05 -4.84 13.33
CA PRO A 129 -1.87 -6.25 13.69
C PRO A 129 -1.80 -7.18 12.46
N GLY A 130 -1.16 -8.33 12.64
CA GLY A 130 -0.92 -9.31 11.59
C GLY A 130 -2.19 -9.76 10.88
N HIS A 131 -3.25 -10.11 11.61
CA HIS A 131 -4.52 -10.53 11.02
C HIS A 131 -5.16 -9.47 10.12
N TRP A 132 -4.81 -8.18 10.20
CA TRP A 132 -5.30 -7.17 9.26
C TRP A 132 -4.54 -7.16 7.93
N MET A 133 -3.38 -7.83 7.88
CA MET A 133 -2.51 -7.92 6.71
C MET A 133 -2.74 -9.21 5.91
N GLU A 134 -3.50 -10.17 6.43
CA GLU A 134 -3.78 -11.42 5.72
C GLU A 134 -4.78 -11.20 4.58
N LEU A 135 -4.59 -11.94 3.50
CA LEU A 135 -5.46 -11.94 2.33
C LEU A 135 -6.48 -13.08 2.44
N PRO A 136 -7.65 -12.96 1.77
CA PRO A 136 -8.75 -13.90 1.94
C PRO A 136 -8.35 -15.36 1.69
N GLY A 137 -8.85 -16.26 2.52
CA GLY A 137 -8.73 -17.70 2.32
C GLY A 137 -7.39 -18.32 2.74
N TRP A 138 -6.38 -17.53 3.14
CA TRP A 138 -5.16 -18.08 3.73
C TRP A 138 -4.68 -17.26 4.92
N PRO A 139 -5.12 -17.58 6.15
CA PRO A 139 -4.71 -16.85 7.34
C PRO A 139 -3.20 -16.86 7.55
N LEU A 140 -2.65 -15.76 8.08
CA LEU A 140 -1.20 -15.63 8.33
C LEU A 140 -0.69 -16.68 9.31
N PHE A 141 -1.53 -17.08 10.27
CA PHE A 141 -1.25 -18.18 11.18
C PHE A 141 -0.98 -19.50 10.44
N ASP A 142 -1.83 -19.83 9.46
CA ASP A 142 -1.71 -21.07 8.69
C ASP A 142 -0.49 -21.05 7.76
N TRP A 143 -0.21 -19.90 7.14
CA TRP A 143 1.03 -19.69 6.37
C TRP A 143 2.27 -19.82 7.24
N GLY A 144 2.23 -19.31 8.48
CA GLY A 144 3.30 -19.50 9.46
C GLY A 144 3.53 -20.97 9.75
N ARG A 145 2.48 -21.67 10.16
CA ARG A 145 2.52 -23.09 10.51
C ARG A 145 3.04 -23.95 9.34
N ALA A 146 2.59 -23.68 8.12
CA ALA A 146 3.06 -24.38 6.92
C ALA A 146 4.56 -24.18 6.66
N GLY A 147 5.10 -23.01 7.01
CA GLY A 147 6.53 -22.69 6.93
C GLY A 147 7.33 -23.06 8.17
N GLY A 148 6.77 -23.81 9.13
CA GLY A 148 7.47 -24.21 10.35
C GLY A 148 7.73 -23.07 11.34
N ARG A 149 7.01 -21.94 11.23
CA ARG A 149 7.14 -20.78 12.11
C ARG A 149 5.85 -20.51 12.87
N TRP A 150 5.96 -20.12 14.13
CA TRP A 150 4.82 -19.63 14.88
C TRP A 150 4.59 -18.14 14.56
N ILE A 151 3.37 -17.79 14.18
CA ILE A 151 2.93 -16.40 13.98
C ILE A 151 1.77 -16.14 14.92
N ASP A 152 1.88 -15.10 15.74
CA ASP A 152 0.75 -14.55 16.48
C ASP A 152 0.11 -13.43 15.65
N PRO A 153 -1.02 -13.69 14.97
CA PRO A 153 -1.64 -12.71 14.10
C PRO A 153 -2.29 -11.55 14.89
N GLY A 154 -2.43 -11.66 16.22
CA GLY A 154 -2.88 -10.56 17.08
C GLY A 154 -1.83 -9.46 17.27
N ARG A 155 -0.56 -9.74 16.97
CA ARG A 155 0.57 -8.80 17.13
C ARG A 155 0.94 -8.12 15.82
N ARG A 156 1.63 -6.98 15.93
CA ARG A 156 2.33 -6.37 14.78
C ARG A 156 3.45 -7.30 14.34
N LEU A 157 3.66 -7.41 13.03
CA LEU A 157 4.61 -8.33 12.42
C LEU A 157 5.71 -7.56 11.70
N GLU A 158 6.87 -8.16 11.49
CA GLU A 158 7.88 -7.58 10.61
C GLU A 158 7.33 -7.42 9.20
N ARG A 159 7.57 -6.27 8.57
CA ARG A 159 7.07 -5.96 7.23
C ARG A 159 7.64 -6.92 6.18
N ALA A 160 8.89 -7.36 6.35
CA ALA A 160 9.53 -8.37 5.50
C ALA A 160 8.76 -9.70 5.49
N LEU A 161 8.29 -10.14 6.66
CA LEU A 161 7.48 -11.35 6.79
C LEU A 161 6.12 -11.20 6.07
N VAL A 162 5.51 -10.01 6.11
CA VAL A 162 4.29 -9.73 5.32
C VAL A 162 4.59 -9.71 3.81
N ALA A 163 5.74 -9.19 3.39
CA ALA A 163 6.16 -9.20 2.00
C ALA A 163 6.37 -10.63 1.47
N ASP A 164 6.99 -11.50 2.27
CA ASP A 164 7.12 -12.93 1.98
C ASP A 164 5.74 -13.60 1.88
N TYR A 165 4.83 -13.30 2.80
CA TYR A 165 3.47 -13.82 2.76
C TYR A 165 2.75 -13.46 1.45
N PHE A 166 2.85 -12.22 0.97
CA PHE A 166 2.20 -11.83 -0.28
C PHE A 166 2.78 -12.55 -1.51
N ARG A 167 4.11 -12.74 -1.55
CA ARG A 167 4.76 -13.53 -2.60
C ARG A 167 4.27 -14.98 -2.58
N ASP A 168 4.27 -15.60 -1.40
CA ASP A 168 3.87 -16.98 -1.23
C ASP A 168 2.38 -17.16 -1.50
N TYR A 169 1.53 -16.19 -1.13
CA TYR A 169 0.09 -16.19 -1.35
C TYR A 169 -0.26 -16.31 -2.83
N VAL A 170 0.44 -15.57 -3.69
CA VAL A 170 0.27 -15.68 -5.15
C VAL A 170 0.55 -17.10 -5.65
N THR A 171 1.52 -17.78 -5.07
CA THR A 171 1.83 -19.18 -5.44
C THR A 171 0.78 -20.14 -4.87
N HIS A 172 0.46 -20.01 -3.57
CA HIS A 172 -0.49 -20.86 -2.85
C HIS A 172 -1.89 -20.84 -3.48
N MET A 173 -2.34 -19.68 -3.94
CA MET A 173 -3.66 -19.51 -4.55
C MET A 173 -3.69 -19.80 -6.06
N GLY A 174 -2.58 -20.28 -6.63
CA GLY A 174 -2.49 -20.62 -8.06
C GLY A 174 -2.54 -19.42 -8.99
N LEU A 175 -2.01 -18.27 -8.55
CA LEU A 175 -2.05 -17.00 -9.29
C LEU A 175 -0.74 -16.69 -10.04
N ALA A 176 0.34 -17.45 -9.80
CA ALA A 176 1.68 -17.13 -10.30
C ALA A 176 1.75 -16.83 -11.81
N GLU A 177 1.06 -17.61 -12.65
CA GLU A 177 1.02 -17.40 -14.11
C GLU A 177 0.33 -16.09 -14.54
N ARG A 178 -0.38 -15.42 -13.64
CA ARG A 178 -1.01 -14.12 -13.87
C ARG A 178 -0.06 -12.95 -13.63
N PHE A 179 1.10 -13.17 -13.02
CA PHE A 179 2.02 -12.11 -12.61
C PHE A 179 3.24 -12.08 -13.52
N ALA A 180 3.35 -11.03 -14.33
CA ALA A 180 4.57 -10.68 -15.04
C ALA A 180 5.39 -9.70 -14.19
N THR A 181 6.32 -10.26 -13.42
CA THR A 181 7.22 -9.53 -12.52
C THR A 181 8.43 -8.98 -13.29
N GLY A 182 9.12 -7.99 -12.71
CA GLY A 182 10.28 -7.36 -13.36
C GLY A 182 9.94 -6.42 -14.51
N LEU A 183 8.66 -6.06 -14.69
CA LEU A 183 8.18 -5.19 -15.77
C LEU A 183 7.67 -3.87 -15.22
N ARG A 184 8.38 -2.77 -15.52
CA ARG A 184 7.92 -1.41 -15.23
C ARG A 184 7.05 -0.91 -16.38
N VAL A 185 5.76 -0.67 -16.13
CA VAL A 185 4.88 -0.05 -17.11
C VAL A 185 5.31 1.40 -17.35
N THR A 186 5.54 1.75 -18.61
CA THR A 186 6.01 3.08 -19.04
C THR A 186 4.94 3.90 -19.73
N ALA A 187 4.00 3.25 -20.42
CA ALA A 187 2.89 3.91 -21.11
C ALA A 187 1.66 3.00 -21.16
N ALA A 188 0.47 3.60 -21.08
CA ALA A 188 -0.81 2.96 -21.24
C ALA A 188 -1.75 3.91 -22.00
N GLU A 189 -2.15 3.50 -23.20
CA GLU A 189 -2.82 4.37 -24.17
C GLU A 189 -4.11 3.69 -24.68
N PRO A 190 -5.16 4.46 -25.00
CA PRO A 190 -6.32 3.95 -25.73
C PRO A 190 -5.91 3.26 -27.02
N ASP A 191 -6.43 2.07 -27.25
CA ASP A 191 -6.25 1.28 -28.46
C ASP A 191 -7.63 0.79 -28.91
N PRO A 192 -7.93 0.62 -30.21
CA PRO A 192 -9.25 0.15 -30.64
C PRO A 192 -9.70 -1.11 -29.89
N GLY A 193 -10.80 -1.01 -29.15
CA GLY A 193 -11.30 -2.11 -28.31
C GLY A 193 -10.62 -2.28 -26.94
N GLY A 194 -9.85 -1.30 -26.46
CA GLY A 194 -9.35 -1.24 -25.10
C GLY A 194 -8.08 -0.41 -24.95
N TRP A 195 -6.99 -1.06 -24.54
CA TRP A 195 -5.76 -0.44 -24.08
C TRP A 195 -4.53 -1.13 -24.67
N ARG A 196 -3.53 -0.33 -25.05
CA ARG A 196 -2.16 -0.77 -25.31
C ARG A 196 -1.30 -0.35 -24.13
N VAL A 197 -0.52 -1.28 -23.61
CA VAL A 197 0.36 -1.04 -22.46
C VAL A 197 1.78 -1.42 -22.85
N THR A 198 2.70 -0.48 -22.70
CA THR A 198 4.12 -0.68 -22.88
C THR A 198 4.80 -0.81 -21.52
N ALA A 199 5.63 -1.83 -21.37
CA ALA A 199 6.43 -2.06 -20.19
C ALA A 199 7.88 -2.34 -20.54
N ARG A 200 8.78 -2.08 -19.60
CA ARG A 200 10.22 -2.26 -19.75
C ARG A 200 10.76 -3.19 -18.67
N SER A 201 11.58 -4.16 -19.06
CA SER A 201 12.32 -5.04 -18.15
C SER A 201 13.61 -4.38 -17.66
N GLY A 202 14.24 -4.98 -16.64
CA GLY A 202 15.48 -4.46 -16.06
C GLY A 202 16.68 -4.40 -17.02
N ASP A 203 16.69 -5.22 -18.07
CA ASP A 203 17.68 -5.20 -19.15
C ASP A 203 17.38 -4.17 -20.25
N GLY A 204 16.30 -3.40 -20.10
CA GLY A 204 15.88 -2.37 -21.04
C GLY A 204 15.00 -2.86 -22.19
N ALA A 205 14.70 -4.17 -22.28
CA ALA A 205 13.80 -4.69 -23.32
C ALA A 205 12.38 -4.15 -23.15
N GLU A 206 11.75 -3.87 -24.28
CA GLU A 206 10.40 -3.32 -24.33
C GLU A 206 9.38 -4.40 -24.68
N HIS A 207 8.28 -4.42 -23.93
CA HIS A 207 7.19 -5.37 -24.05
C HIS A 207 5.89 -4.63 -24.26
N ALA A 208 5.11 -5.04 -25.26
CA ALA A 208 3.80 -4.47 -25.55
C ALA A 208 2.69 -5.48 -25.27
N PHE A 209 1.67 -5.01 -24.55
CA PHE A 209 0.49 -5.79 -24.17
C PHE A 209 -0.78 -5.09 -24.67
N ARG A 210 -1.82 -5.89 -24.90
CA ARG A 210 -3.16 -5.37 -25.22
C ARG A 210 -4.19 -5.92 -24.27
N PHE A 211 -5.04 -5.03 -23.78
CA PHE A 211 -6.10 -5.34 -22.84
C PHE A 211 -7.44 -4.76 -23.30
N GLN A 212 -8.56 -5.37 -22.91
CA GLN A 212 -9.87 -4.74 -23.08
C GLN A 212 -10.13 -3.68 -22.00
N ARG A 213 -9.67 -3.96 -20.78
CA ARG A 213 -9.84 -3.12 -19.58
C ARG A 213 -8.50 -2.97 -18.87
N LEU A 214 -8.29 -1.84 -18.22
CA LEU A 214 -7.07 -1.54 -17.48
C LEU A 214 -7.41 -1.15 -16.04
N VAL A 215 -6.70 -1.70 -15.07
CA VAL A 215 -6.87 -1.40 -13.65
C VAL A 215 -5.57 -0.84 -13.10
N LEU A 216 -5.63 0.35 -12.52
CA LEU A 216 -4.52 0.99 -11.83
C LEU A 216 -4.50 0.56 -10.36
N ALA A 217 -3.44 -0.13 -9.96
CA ALA A 217 -3.18 -0.63 -8.62
C ALA A 217 -1.75 -0.26 -8.17
N THR A 218 -1.30 0.95 -8.55
CA THR A 218 0.09 1.42 -8.42
C THR A 218 0.51 1.76 -6.99
N GLY A 219 -0.42 1.91 -6.06
CA GLY A 219 -0.11 2.37 -4.70
C GLY A 219 0.41 3.81 -4.67
N MET A 220 1.00 4.25 -3.54
CA MET A 220 1.47 5.63 -3.31
C MET A 220 2.98 5.75 -3.09
N TYR A 221 3.72 4.64 -3.17
CA TYR A 221 5.12 4.61 -2.73
C TYR A 221 6.11 5.03 -3.83
N ASP A 222 5.69 5.07 -5.09
CA ASP A 222 6.63 5.14 -6.21
C ASP A 222 7.31 6.49 -6.39
N ARG A 223 6.60 7.62 -6.15
CA ARG A 223 7.16 8.98 -6.33
C ARG A 223 7.28 9.71 -5.00
N PRO A 224 8.46 9.72 -4.37
CA PRO A 224 8.67 10.54 -3.18
C PRO A 224 8.46 12.02 -3.48
N ARG A 225 7.85 12.73 -2.52
CA ARG A 225 7.72 14.18 -2.59
C ARG A 225 9.08 14.82 -2.34
N ARG A 226 9.33 15.92 -3.04
CA ARG A 226 10.60 16.66 -3.00
C ARG A 226 10.41 18.03 -2.41
N LEU A 227 11.44 18.55 -1.74
CA LEU A 227 11.44 19.90 -1.18
C LEU A 227 11.65 20.98 -2.24
N GLY A 228 12.30 20.64 -3.36
CA GLY A 228 12.67 21.57 -4.42
C GLY A 228 13.80 22.50 -4.02
N ILE A 229 14.74 22.01 -3.21
CA ILE A 229 15.85 22.82 -2.64
C ILE A 229 17.18 22.57 -3.37
N GLY A 230 18.11 23.51 -3.24
CA GLY A 230 19.47 23.35 -3.77
C GLY A 230 20.17 22.15 -3.14
N GLY A 231 20.75 21.28 -3.97
CA GLY A 231 21.49 20.08 -3.53
C GLY A 231 20.64 18.86 -3.20
N GLU A 232 19.32 18.89 -3.41
CA GLU A 232 18.45 17.73 -3.17
C GLU A 232 18.75 16.52 -4.08
N ASP A 233 19.42 16.75 -5.22
CA ASP A 233 19.85 15.71 -6.16
C ASP A 233 21.23 15.11 -5.84
N LEU A 234 21.88 15.55 -4.75
CA LEU A 234 23.18 15.00 -4.34
C LEU A 234 23.04 13.57 -3.84
N GLY A 235 24.06 12.73 -4.09
CA GLY A 235 24.06 11.32 -3.69
C GLY A 235 24.00 11.06 -2.17
N LEU A 236 24.22 12.09 -1.33
CA LEU A 236 24.03 11.99 0.12
C LEU A 236 22.56 12.18 0.56
N VAL A 237 21.67 12.55 -0.36
CA VAL A 237 20.24 12.77 -0.12
C VAL A 237 19.45 11.54 -0.58
N SER A 238 18.63 10.99 0.32
CA SER A 238 17.65 9.95 0.02
C SER A 238 16.23 10.44 0.31
N HIS A 239 15.24 9.80 -0.31
CA HIS A 239 13.83 10.01 -0.06
C HIS A 239 13.15 8.72 0.44
N ARG A 240 13.94 7.77 0.95
CA ARG A 240 13.49 6.46 1.43
C ARG A 240 13.89 6.26 2.88
N ALA A 241 12.93 5.83 3.70
CA ALA A 241 13.18 5.53 5.11
C ALA A 241 14.22 4.41 5.30
N GLY A 242 14.29 3.46 4.36
CA GLY A 242 15.23 2.33 4.42
C GLY A 242 16.70 2.76 4.39
N ASP A 243 16.98 3.88 3.73
CA ASP A 243 18.36 4.35 3.54
C ASP A 243 18.88 5.09 4.78
N CYS A 244 18.01 5.39 5.75
CA CYS A 244 18.40 6.08 6.98
C CYS A 244 19.32 5.24 7.87
N ALA A 245 19.23 3.91 7.79
CA ALA A 245 20.11 2.99 8.51
C ALA A 245 21.50 2.83 7.85
N ALA A 246 21.67 3.24 6.58
CA ALA A 246 22.85 2.92 5.79
C ALA A 246 23.97 3.98 5.92
N GLY A 247 25.20 3.51 6.18
CA GLY A 247 26.40 4.33 6.24
C GLY A 247 26.74 4.85 7.64
N ASP A 248 27.89 5.53 7.75
CA ASP A 248 28.43 6.00 9.03
C ASP A 248 28.11 7.47 9.28
N GLY A 249 28.06 7.85 10.55
CA GLY A 249 27.89 9.25 10.97
C GLY A 249 26.43 9.73 10.98
N PRO A 250 26.23 11.02 11.34
CA PRO A 250 24.90 11.57 11.58
C PRO A 250 24.06 11.68 10.31
N VAL A 251 22.75 11.43 10.45
CA VAL A 251 21.75 11.62 9.39
C VAL A 251 20.82 12.78 9.75
N LEU A 252 20.55 13.66 8.78
CA LEU A 252 19.47 14.64 8.90
C LEU A 252 18.19 14.04 8.33
N VAL A 253 17.12 13.99 9.11
CA VAL A 253 15.78 13.59 8.64
C VAL A 253 14.88 14.81 8.56
N ALA A 254 14.26 15.05 7.40
CA ALA A 254 13.30 16.12 7.17
C ALA A 254 11.87 15.57 7.01
N GLY A 255 10.94 16.05 7.84
CA GLY A 255 9.52 15.67 7.82
C GLY A 255 9.06 14.99 9.12
N ALA A 256 7.75 15.01 9.40
CA ALA A 256 7.17 14.51 10.66
C ALA A 256 6.16 13.35 10.49
N GLY A 257 6.06 12.78 9.29
CA GLY A 257 5.13 11.68 9.00
C GLY A 257 5.61 10.32 9.54
N LEU A 258 4.79 9.28 9.36
CA LEU A 258 5.16 7.91 9.73
C LEU A 258 6.43 7.42 9.00
N SER A 259 6.65 7.84 7.75
CA SER A 259 7.88 7.50 7.03
C SER A 259 9.12 8.14 7.67
N ALA A 260 9.01 9.39 8.14
CA ALA A 260 10.09 10.03 8.89
C ALA A 260 10.35 9.31 10.22
N ALA A 261 9.28 8.94 10.93
CA ALA A 261 9.39 8.15 12.15
C ALA A 261 10.11 6.81 11.92
N ASP A 262 9.72 6.06 10.88
CA ASP A 262 10.39 4.80 10.51
C ASP A 262 11.88 5.03 10.20
N GLY A 263 12.22 6.08 9.46
CA GLY A 263 13.61 6.42 9.14
C GLY A 263 14.45 6.79 10.37
N ILE A 264 13.88 7.56 11.30
CA ILE A 264 14.52 7.94 12.57
C ILE A 264 14.76 6.69 13.44
N LEU A 265 13.76 5.84 13.57
CA LEU A 265 13.85 4.60 14.33
C LEU A 265 14.90 3.65 13.72
N ALA A 266 14.91 3.51 12.38
CA ALA A 266 15.90 2.71 11.67
C ALA A 266 17.34 3.23 11.88
N ALA A 267 17.55 4.55 11.74
CA ALA A 267 18.85 5.17 11.94
C ALA A 267 19.36 4.96 13.39
N ARG A 268 18.48 5.11 14.38
CA ARG A 268 18.82 4.90 15.79
C ARG A 268 19.13 3.45 16.10
N GLN A 269 18.37 2.50 15.54
CA GLN A 269 18.65 1.08 15.68
C GLN A 269 20.02 0.71 15.09
N ALA A 270 20.43 1.39 14.02
CA ALA A 270 21.77 1.28 13.42
C ALA A 270 22.86 2.07 14.19
N GLY A 271 22.55 2.69 15.33
CA GLY A 271 23.52 3.44 16.14
C GLY A 271 23.91 4.81 15.58
N ARG A 272 23.17 5.34 14.60
CA ARG A 272 23.46 6.63 13.98
C ARG A 272 22.83 7.77 14.77
N ALA A 273 23.57 8.88 14.89
CA ALA A 273 23.02 10.11 15.43
C ALA A 273 22.03 10.74 14.45
N VAL A 274 20.90 11.24 14.95
CA VAL A 274 19.83 11.79 14.13
C VAL A 274 19.66 13.28 14.42
N VAL A 275 19.65 14.09 13.37
CA VAL A 275 19.21 15.49 13.40
C VAL A 275 17.84 15.54 12.72
N HIS A 276 16.78 15.89 13.43
CA HIS A 276 15.42 15.80 12.92
C HIS A 276 14.82 17.20 12.71
N ALA A 277 14.68 17.62 11.46
CA ALA A 277 14.08 18.90 11.08
C ALA A 277 12.61 18.72 10.66
N PHE A 278 11.70 19.43 11.33
CA PHE A 278 10.28 19.35 11.03
C PHE A 278 9.56 20.65 11.36
N VAL A 279 8.44 20.90 10.67
CA VAL A 279 7.60 22.09 10.87
C VAL A 279 6.25 21.79 11.49
N ASP A 280 5.81 20.54 11.40
CA ASP A 280 4.55 20.08 11.96
C ASP A 280 4.59 20.15 13.49
N ASP A 281 3.44 20.46 14.10
CA ASP A 281 3.25 20.33 15.53
C ASP A 281 3.35 18.84 15.92
N PRO A 282 4.29 18.42 16.79
CA PRO A 282 4.40 17.04 17.25
C PRO A 282 3.08 16.44 17.74
N ALA A 283 2.25 17.24 18.42
CA ALA A 283 0.96 16.78 18.95
C ALA A 283 -0.09 16.53 17.86
N ALA A 284 0.05 17.16 16.69
CA ALA A 284 -0.86 16.99 15.56
C ALA A 284 -0.48 15.82 14.63
N THR A 285 0.69 15.21 14.83
CA THR A 285 1.19 14.13 13.97
C THR A 285 0.34 12.85 14.08
N ALA A 286 0.39 12.02 13.03
CA ALA A 286 -0.32 10.73 13.04
C ALA A 286 0.21 9.78 14.13
N MET A 287 1.51 9.81 14.42
CA MET A 287 2.14 8.99 15.46
C MET A 287 1.69 9.37 16.87
N ALA A 288 1.40 10.65 17.14
CA ALA A 288 0.89 11.09 18.44
C ALA A 288 -0.52 10.55 18.76
N ARG A 289 -1.27 10.11 17.74
CA ARG A 289 -2.60 9.50 17.88
C ARG A 289 -2.58 7.98 18.04
N LEU A 290 -1.41 7.36 17.99
CA LEU A 290 -1.27 5.91 18.14
C LEU A 290 -1.37 5.51 19.62
N ASP A 291 -1.93 4.32 19.86
CA ASP A 291 -2.06 3.77 21.22
C ASP A 291 -0.66 3.54 21.85
N PRO A 292 -0.34 4.15 23.00
CA PRO A 292 1.00 4.04 23.61
C PRO A 292 1.40 2.61 23.99
N ALA A 293 0.44 1.75 24.32
CA ALA A 293 0.71 0.36 24.70
C ALA A 293 1.05 -0.49 23.48
N LEU A 294 0.43 -0.19 22.33
CA LEU A 294 0.70 -0.91 21.09
C LEU A 294 1.90 -0.37 20.32
N TYR A 295 2.18 0.94 20.42
CA TYR A 295 3.19 1.66 19.61
C TYR A 295 4.19 2.44 20.49
N PRO A 296 4.86 1.79 21.45
CA PRO A 296 5.75 2.48 22.39
C PRO A 296 6.89 3.24 21.70
N GLU A 297 7.40 2.75 20.57
CA GLU A 297 8.48 3.36 19.80
C GLU A 297 8.05 4.69 19.13
N TYR A 298 6.84 4.73 18.57
CA TYR A 298 6.30 5.96 17.96
C TYR A 298 5.93 6.97 19.04
N HIS A 299 5.41 6.52 20.18
CA HIS A 299 5.09 7.40 21.29
C HIS A 299 6.36 7.95 21.97
N TRP A 300 7.43 7.17 22.06
CA TRP A 300 8.74 7.69 22.46
C TRP A 300 9.17 8.82 21.53
N LEU A 301 9.11 8.61 20.20
CA LEU A 301 9.51 9.63 19.24
C LEU A 301 8.66 10.89 19.33
N ALA A 302 7.33 10.76 19.46
CA ALA A 302 6.44 11.92 19.61
C ALA A 302 6.81 12.78 20.83
N ARG A 303 7.18 12.16 21.97
CA ARG A 303 7.69 12.89 23.13
C ARG A 303 9.06 13.51 22.87
N ALA A 304 9.97 12.78 22.21
CA ALA A 304 11.31 13.26 21.89
C ALA A 304 11.25 14.49 20.96
N MET A 305 10.32 14.52 20.01
CA MET A 305 10.06 15.68 19.15
C MET A 305 9.60 16.92 19.91
N ALA A 306 8.78 16.74 20.96
CA ALA A 306 8.28 17.84 21.77
C ALA A 306 9.29 18.30 22.86
N GLY A 307 10.36 17.55 23.08
CA GLY A 307 11.35 17.80 24.13
C GLY A 307 12.65 18.44 23.62
N PRO A 308 13.66 18.58 24.50
CA PRO A 308 14.96 19.14 24.15
C PRO A 308 15.87 18.20 23.33
N GLY A 309 15.40 16.99 23.01
CA GLY A 309 16.20 15.90 22.46
C GLY A 309 16.85 15.01 23.52
N GLU A 310 17.63 14.04 23.07
CA GLU A 310 18.37 13.10 23.92
C GLU A 310 19.63 12.60 23.20
N ALA A 311 20.46 11.79 23.87
CA ALA A 311 21.68 11.26 23.27
C ALA A 311 21.37 10.53 21.95
N GLY A 312 22.03 10.96 20.86
CA GLY A 312 21.83 10.42 19.52
C GLY A 312 20.60 10.94 18.77
N TYR A 313 19.82 11.87 19.33
CA TYR A 313 18.66 12.46 18.64
C TYR A 313 18.45 13.94 19.00
N VAL A 314 18.51 14.80 17.97
CA VAL A 314 18.37 16.26 18.08
C VAL A 314 17.12 16.72 17.32
N PRO A 315 16.03 17.09 18.00
CA PRO A 315 14.84 17.66 17.36
C PRO A 315 15.06 19.14 17.06
N LEU A 316 14.75 19.54 15.83
CA LEU A 316 14.75 20.92 15.35
C LEU A 316 13.31 21.30 14.97
N ALA A 317 12.50 21.56 15.99
CA ALA A 317 11.09 21.92 15.82
C ALA A 317 10.93 23.27 15.10
N GLY A 318 9.90 23.38 14.27
CA GLY A 318 9.64 24.58 13.45
C GLY A 318 10.72 24.87 12.40
N THR A 319 11.60 23.91 12.09
CA THR A 319 12.77 24.11 11.24
C THR A 319 12.59 23.44 9.87
N ARG A 320 12.92 24.18 8.81
CA ARG A 320 12.94 23.70 7.43
C ARG A 320 14.37 23.50 6.95
N LEU A 321 14.62 22.41 6.23
CA LEU A 321 15.81 22.24 5.40
C LEU A 321 15.65 23.08 4.12
N THR A 322 16.64 23.91 3.80
CA THR A 322 16.58 24.88 2.69
C THR A 322 17.67 24.71 1.64
N ALA A 323 18.78 24.03 1.96
CA ALA A 323 19.79 23.61 0.99
C ALA A 323 20.67 22.49 1.56
N VAL A 324 21.29 21.70 0.68
CA VAL A 324 22.28 20.66 1.03
C VAL A 324 23.57 20.91 0.23
N GLY A 325 24.70 21.02 0.92
CA GLY A 325 26.03 21.12 0.34
C GLY A 325 26.67 19.75 0.08
N ALA A 326 27.53 19.66 -0.94
CA ALA A 326 28.25 18.43 -1.28
C ALA A 326 29.23 17.96 -0.19
N ASP A 327 29.58 18.82 0.76
CA ASP A 327 30.43 18.55 1.92
C ASP A 327 29.65 18.06 3.16
N GLY A 328 28.33 17.88 3.01
CA GLY A 328 27.41 17.50 4.08
C GLY A 328 26.84 18.68 4.87
N THR A 329 27.18 19.92 4.52
CA THR A 329 26.65 21.11 5.20
C THR A 329 25.21 21.38 4.75
N CYS A 330 24.26 21.29 5.67
CA CYS A 330 22.84 21.53 5.44
C CYS A 330 22.44 22.91 5.96
N ALA A 331 21.83 23.73 5.10
CA ALA A 331 21.24 25.02 5.49
C ALA A 331 19.83 24.80 6.03
N LEU A 332 19.54 25.46 7.14
CA LEU A 332 18.29 25.34 7.89
C LEU A 332 17.70 26.72 8.13
N THR A 333 16.37 26.80 8.20
CA THR A 333 15.65 28.01 8.62
C THR A 333 14.59 27.62 9.64
N GLY A 334 14.71 28.16 10.85
CA GLY A 334 13.82 27.86 11.96
C GLY A 334 13.42 29.10 12.77
N PRO A 335 12.81 28.91 13.95
CA PRO A 335 12.28 30.01 14.77
C PRO A 335 13.34 31.02 15.24
N HIS A 336 14.61 30.59 15.31
CA HIS A 336 15.74 31.42 15.72
C HIS A 336 16.55 31.99 14.54
N GLY A 337 16.04 31.87 13.31
CA GLY A 337 16.68 32.35 12.10
C GLY A 337 17.34 31.26 11.27
N ALA A 338 18.27 31.67 10.40
CA ALA A 338 19.01 30.76 9.53
C ALA A 338 20.22 30.15 10.28
N GLY A 339 20.51 28.89 9.99
CA GLY A 339 21.63 28.16 10.58
C GLY A 339 22.14 27.06 9.67
N THR A 340 23.19 26.37 10.09
CA THR A 340 23.73 25.21 9.37
C THR A 340 24.03 24.06 10.32
N VAL A 341 23.96 22.85 9.79
CA VAL A 341 24.40 21.62 10.47
C VAL A 341 25.18 20.76 9.49
N ARG A 342 26.20 20.06 9.97
CA ARG A 342 26.96 19.13 9.13
C ARG A 342 26.53 17.69 9.41
N VAL A 343 26.16 16.97 8.37
CA VAL A 343 25.72 15.56 8.45
C VAL A 343 26.39 14.72 7.38
N ALA A 344 26.40 13.39 7.56
CA ALA A 344 26.93 12.45 6.58
C ALA A 344 25.91 12.17 5.46
N THR A 345 24.63 12.03 5.83
CA THR A 345 23.53 11.81 4.88
C THR A 345 22.29 12.62 5.27
N VAL A 346 21.39 12.80 4.31
CA VAL A 346 20.10 13.50 4.47
C VAL A 346 18.99 12.59 3.97
N ALA A 347 17.87 12.55 4.69
CA ALA A 347 16.66 11.84 4.31
C ALA A 347 15.47 12.81 4.27
N VAL A 348 14.90 13.03 3.09
CA VAL A 348 13.71 13.86 2.88
C VAL A 348 12.48 12.95 2.86
N LEU A 349 11.78 12.88 4.00
CA LEU A 349 10.71 11.90 4.27
C LEU A 349 9.37 12.61 4.49
N ILE A 350 8.93 13.35 3.47
CA ILE A 350 7.73 14.21 3.48
C ILE A 350 6.52 13.59 2.74
N GLY A 351 6.53 12.27 2.61
CA GLY A 351 5.48 11.51 1.93
C GLY A 351 5.79 11.21 0.46
N SER A 352 4.83 10.60 -0.21
CA SER A 352 4.96 10.13 -1.60
C SER A 352 3.61 10.17 -2.30
N ASP A 353 3.66 10.17 -3.63
CA ASP A 353 2.53 10.22 -4.53
C ASP A 353 2.58 9.01 -5.49
N PRO A 354 1.43 8.61 -6.07
CA PRO A 354 1.38 7.49 -7.00
C PRO A 354 2.13 7.84 -8.30
N ASP A 355 2.83 6.86 -8.91
CA ASP A 355 3.36 7.04 -10.27
C ASP A 355 2.29 6.79 -11.33
N LEU A 356 1.59 7.86 -11.70
CA LEU A 356 0.59 7.85 -12.77
C LEU A 356 1.17 8.26 -14.14
N GLY A 357 2.51 8.34 -14.27
CA GLY A 357 3.16 8.76 -15.50
C GLY A 357 2.75 7.95 -16.72
N CYS A 358 2.49 6.64 -16.54
CA CYS A 358 2.05 5.76 -17.62
C CYS A 358 0.67 6.11 -18.19
N VAL A 359 -0.16 6.86 -17.47
CA VAL A 359 -1.54 7.23 -17.87
C VAL A 359 -1.78 8.74 -17.85
N ALA A 360 -0.73 9.56 -17.69
CA ALA A 360 -0.88 11.00 -17.46
C ALA A 360 -1.67 11.73 -18.57
N GLY A 361 -1.55 11.29 -19.83
CA GLY A 361 -2.26 11.90 -20.97
C GLY A 361 -3.72 11.44 -21.15
N VAL A 362 -4.19 10.48 -20.35
CA VAL A 362 -5.47 9.78 -20.58
C VAL A 362 -6.36 9.72 -19.33
N LEU A 363 -5.84 10.16 -18.18
CA LEU A 363 -6.62 10.32 -16.97
C LEU A 363 -7.60 11.49 -17.12
N PRO A 364 -8.90 11.31 -16.84
CA PRO A 364 -9.82 12.43 -16.85
C PRO A 364 -9.50 13.40 -15.69
N PRO A 365 -9.49 14.73 -15.93
CA PRO A 365 -9.17 15.71 -14.90
C PRO A 365 -10.11 15.59 -13.69
N GLY A 366 -9.55 15.52 -12.47
CA GLY A 366 -10.33 15.42 -11.23
C GLY A 366 -11.17 14.14 -11.09
N ALA A 367 -10.92 13.11 -11.91
CA ALA A 367 -11.69 11.88 -11.84
C ALA A 367 -11.40 11.11 -10.55
N ALA A 368 -12.42 10.99 -9.71
CA ALA A 368 -12.46 10.01 -8.64
C ALA A 368 -13.06 8.69 -9.18
N PRO A 369 -12.57 7.52 -8.75
CA PRO A 369 -13.20 6.25 -9.08
C PRO A 369 -14.63 6.19 -8.54
N ASP A 370 -15.54 5.60 -9.31
CA ASP A 370 -16.89 5.30 -8.81
C ASP A 370 -16.81 4.41 -7.55
N PRO A 371 -17.54 4.73 -6.47
CA PRO A 371 -17.32 4.09 -5.17
C PRO A 371 -17.75 2.62 -5.11
N LEU A 372 -18.53 2.11 -6.08
CA LEU A 372 -19.01 0.72 -6.09
C LEU A 372 -18.35 -0.12 -7.18
N THR A 373 -17.93 0.50 -8.28
CA THR A 373 -17.38 -0.17 -9.46
C THR A 373 -15.91 0.13 -9.69
N PHE A 374 -15.37 1.16 -9.04
CA PHE A 374 -13.99 1.64 -9.14
C PHE A 374 -13.59 2.09 -10.55
N ARG A 375 -14.56 2.40 -11.41
CA ARG A 375 -14.31 2.91 -12.76
C ARG A 375 -13.85 4.36 -12.73
N LEU A 376 -12.85 4.65 -13.56
CA LEU A 376 -12.40 5.99 -13.90
C LEU A 376 -12.96 6.37 -15.27
N GLY A 377 -14.21 6.83 -15.30
CA GLY A 377 -14.88 7.27 -16.54
C GLY A 377 -15.29 6.14 -17.49
N PRO A 378 -15.56 6.46 -18.78
CA PRO A 378 -16.19 5.53 -19.72
C PRO A 378 -15.23 4.50 -20.33
N SER A 379 -13.92 4.72 -20.30
CA SER A 379 -12.88 4.03 -21.11
C SER A 379 -12.50 2.61 -20.66
N GLY A 380 -13.25 1.99 -19.76
CA GLY A 380 -12.87 0.69 -19.18
C GLY A 380 -11.61 0.76 -18.33
N LEU A 381 -11.24 1.96 -17.87
CA LEU A 381 -10.20 2.22 -16.87
C LEU A 381 -10.79 2.11 -15.47
N TYR A 382 -10.02 1.55 -14.55
CA TYR A 382 -10.37 1.39 -13.15
C TYR A 382 -9.19 1.83 -12.27
N ALA A 383 -9.46 2.20 -11.02
CA ALA A 383 -8.42 2.42 -10.03
C ALA A 383 -8.85 1.88 -8.66
N ILE A 384 -7.95 1.12 -8.02
CA ILE A 384 -8.20 0.46 -6.74
C ILE A 384 -7.07 0.77 -5.74
N GLY A 385 -7.25 0.33 -4.50
CA GLY A 385 -6.29 0.58 -3.43
C GLY A 385 -6.19 2.07 -3.08
N PRO A 386 -4.99 2.62 -2.86
CA PRO A 386 -4.81 4.01 -2.47
C PRO A 386 -5.38 5.06 -3.43
N LEU A 387 -5.41 4.76 -4.72
CA LEU A 387 -6.01 5.64 -5.73
C LEU A 387 -7.54 5.78 -5.55
N ALA A 388 -8.17 4.86 -4.83
CA ALA A 388 -9.57 4.90 -4.46
C ALA A 388 -9.79 5.31 -2.98
N GLY A 389 -8.74 5.78 -2.30
CA GLY A 389 -8.83 6.41 -0.98
C GLY A 389 -8.38 5.56 0.22
N ASP A 390 -8.12 4.26 0.05
CA ASP A 390 -7.70 3.39 1.17
C ASP A 390 -6.25 2.89 1.02
N ASN A 391 -5.45 3.10 2.07
CA ASN A 391 -4.03 2.76 2.10
C ASN A 391 -3.71 1.43 2.82
N PHE A 392 -4.66 0.88 3.57
CA PHE A 392 -4.44 -0.30 4.40
C PHE A 392 -4.90 -1.59 3.71
N VAL A 393 -4.09 -2.65 3.82
CA VAL A 393 -4.37 -3.97 3.22
C VAL A 393 -5.76 -4.49 3.58
N ARG A 394 -6.16 -4.29 4.85
CA ARG A 394 -7.50 -4.57 5.39
C ARG A 394 -8.65 -4.09 4.48
N PHE A 395 -8.52 -2.92 3.86
CA PHE A 395 -9.59 -2.26 3.12
C PHE A 395 -9.50 -2.44 1.60
N VAL A 396 -8.29 -2.57 1.04
CA VAL A 396 -8.11 -2.62 -0.42
C VAL A 396 -8.74 -3.86 -1.07
N THR A 397 -8.98 -4.92 -0.31
CA THR A 397 -9.68 -6.12 -0.79
C THR A 397 -11.13 -5.83 -1.16
N GLY A 398 -11.81 -4.91 -0.44
CA GLY A 398 -13.15 -4.46 -0.83
C GLY A 398 -13.15 -3.70 -2.16
N HIS A 399 -12.06 -2.98 -2.46
CA HIS A 399 -11.89 -2.32 -3.77
C HIS A 399 -11.75 -3.34 -4.90
N ALA A 400 -10.91 -4.35 -4.68
CA ALA A 400 -10.77 -5.46 -5.60
C ALA A 400 -12.10 -6.21 -5.84
N LEU A 401 -12.92 -6.41 -4.80
CA LEU A 401 -14.23 -7.06 -4.91
C LEU A 401 -15.18 -6.27 -5.82
N GLY A 402 -15.31 -4.96 -5.59
CA GLY A 402 -16.21 -4.11 -6.39
C GLY A 402 -15.78 -4.02 -7.86
N ALA A 403 -14.47 -3.85 -8.10
CA ALA A 403 -13.91 -3.85 -9.45
C ALA A 403 -14.15 -5.20 -10.14
N ALA A 404 -13.84 -6.32 -9.46
CA ALA A 404 -14.05 -7.66 -9.99
C ALA A 404 -15.52 -7.93 -10.32
N ARG A 405 -16.46 -7.60 -9.42
CA ARG A 405 -17.90 -7.74 -9.67
C ARG A 405 -18.32 -7.01 -10.94
N HIS A 406 -17.93 -5.74 -11.08
CA HIS A 406 -18.31 -4.94 -12.24
C HIS A 406 -17.71 -5.49 -13.55
N ILE A 407 -16.44 -5.92 -13.52
CA ILE A 407 -15.78 -6.54 -14.67
C ILE A 407 -16.48 -7.84 -15.07
N LEU A 408 -16.81 -8.69 -14.10
CA LEU A 408 -17.44 -10.00 -14.31
C LEU A 408 -18.89 -9.89 -14.78
N ALA A 409 -19.64 -8.88 -14.33
CA ALA A 409 -21.02 -8.63 -14.77
C ALA A 409 -21.11 -8.13 -16.22
N ARG A 410 -19.99 -7.70 -16.82
CA ARG A 410 -19.88 -7.25 -18.21
C ARG A 410 -18.95 -8.15 -19.04
N GLY A 411 -18.71 -9.37 -18.56
CA GLY A 411 -17.89 -10.39 -19.21
C GLY A 411 -18.62 -11.08 -20.35
#